data_AF-A0A0Q6Q052-F1
#
_entry.id   AF-A0A0Q6Q052-F1
#
_cell.length_a   1.000
_cell.length_b   1.000
_cell.length_c   1.000
_cell.angle_alpha   90.00
_cell.angle_beta   90.00
_cell.angle_gamma   90.00
#
_symmetry.space_group_name_H-M   'P 1'
#
loop_
_entity.id
_entity.type
_entity.pdbx_description
1 polymer ?
#
loop_
_entity_poly.entity_id
_entity_poly.type
_entity_poly.pdbx_seq_one_letter_code
_entity_poly.pdbx_strand_id
1 'polypeptide(L)'
;MGIVEAVEASASGATLDLYLTPNDPEHLEELKTRAAASDRIVVHDPVPYSELIETLNAFDVGVHILPPVSFNNAWALPNKFFDYVQARLGLIIGPSHEMARLLNEYGCGVVADDFSSDALAAVLDNLTPEQVRGFKQSSDAAAHDLSAESQVAIWGAAIARLVQTDASPA
;
A
#
# COMPACT_ATOMS: atom_id res chain seq x y z
N MET A 1 -5.68 -9.97 10.50
CA MET A 1 -6.35 -9.54 11.74
C MET A 1 -5.74 -8.27 12.38
N GLY A 2 -4.58 -7.74 11.97
CA GLY A 2 -3.91 -6.67 12.73
C GLY A 2 -4.30 -5.20 12.46
N ILE A 3 -4.84 -4.82 11.30
CA ILE A 3 -5.04 -3.38 10.98
C ILE A 3 -6.21 -2.76 11.77
N VAL A 4 -7.34 -3.47 11.86
CA VAL A 4 -8.49 -3.05 12.69
C VAL A 4 -8.06 -2.88 14.15
N GLU A 5 -7.33 -3.85 14.69
CA GLU A 5 -6.83 -3.84 16.06
C GLU A 5 -5.88 -2.68 16.32
N ALA A 6 -5.01 -2.37 15.35
CA ALA A 6 -4.10 -1.22 15.45
C ALA A 6 -4.84 0.11 15.52
N VAL A 7 -5.88 0.29 14.69
CA VAL A 7 -6.68 1.51 14.69
C VAL A 7 -7.49 1.63 15.98
N GLU A 8 -8.07 0.52 16.46
CA GLU A 8 -8.77 0.50 17.75
C GLU A 8 -7.86 0.83 18.93
N ALA A 9 -6.64 0.29 18.95
CA ALA A 9 -5.66 0.51 20.02
C ALA A 9 -4.98 1.89 19.94
N SER A 10 -4.87 2.47 18.76
CA SER A 10 -4.26 3.79 18.54
C SER A 10 -5.03 4.90 19.25
N ALA A 11 -4.29 5.76 19.94
CA ALA A 11 -4.79 6.99 20.56
C ALA A 11 -5.04 8.12 19.55
N SER A 12 -4.61 7.94 18.29
CA SER A 12 -4.88 8.88 17.21
C SER A 12 -6.39 8.98 16.88
N GLY A 13 -6.77 10.11 16.29
CA GLY A 13 -8.10 10.31 15.72
C GLY A 13 -8.30 9.66 14.35
N ALA A 14 -7.43 8.74 13.93
CA ALA A 14 -7.50 8.12 12.61
C ALA A 14 -8.76 7.26 12.45
N THR A 15 -9.33 7.29 11.26
CA THR A 15 -10.40 6.40 10.81
C THR A 15 -9.87 5.40 9.79
N LEU A 16 -10.56 4.28 9.64
CA LEU A 16 -10.19 3.21 8.74
C LEU A 16 -11.35 2.86 7.82
N ASP A 17 -11.11 3.00 6.53
CA ASP A 17 -12.06 2.64 5.49
C ASP A 17 -11.51 1.45 4.69
N LEU A 18 -12.33 0.41 4.58
CA LEU A 18 -11.93 -0.87 3.97
C LEU A 18 -12.79 -1.15 2.74
N TYR A 19 -12.14 -1.24 1.58
CA TYR A 19 -12.74 -1.73 0.33
C TYR A 19 -12.21 -3.14 0.05
N LEU A 20 -13.03 -4.15 0.33
CA LEU A 20 -12.60 -5.55 0.27
C LEU A 20 -13.44 -6.34 -0.72
N THR A 21 -12.75 -7.03 -1.64
CA THR A 21 -13.39 -8.02 -2.51
C THR A 21 -13.76 -9.26 -1.69
N PRO A 22 -14.94 -9.86 -1.89
CA PRO A 22 -15.43 -11.00 -1.10
C PRO A 22 -14.78 -12.32 -1.53
N ASN A 23 -13.45 -12.37 -1.51
CA ASN A 23 -12.68 -13.58 -1.83
C ASN A 23 -12.82 -14.64 -0.73
N ASP A 24 -13.08 -14.19 0.50
CA ASP A 24 -13.41 -14.99 1.67
C ASP A 24 -14.64 -14.36 2.36
N PRO A 25 -15.85 -14.79 1.98
CA PRO A 25 -17.09 -14.18 2.49
C PRO A 25 -17.27 -14.35 4.00
N GLU A 26 -16.84 -15.47 4.58
CA GLU A 26 -16.96 -15.72 6.02
C GLU A 26 -16.07 -14.74 6.79
N HIS A 27 -14.81 -14.60 6.39
CA HIS A 27 -13.90 -13.64 6.99
C HIS A 27 -14.37 -12.18 6.83
N LEU A 28 -14.96 -11.84 5.67
CA LEU A 28 -15.50 -10.51 5.44
C LEU A 28 -16.67 -10.18 6.38
N GLU A 29 -17.58 -11.12 6.63
CA GLU A 29 -18.71 -10.90 7.54
C GLU A 29 -18.27 -10.81 9.01
N GLU A 30 -17.26 -11.60 9.43
CA GLU A 30 -16.62 -11.43 10.73
C GLU A 30 -16.01 -10.03 10.89
N LEU A 31 -15.31 -9.56 9.86
CA LEU A 31 -14.68 -8.24 9.85
C LEU A 31 -15.70 -7.10 9.90
N LYS A 32 -16.81 -7.21 9.15
CA LYS A 32 -17.93 -6.25 9.22
C LYS A 32 -18.55 -6.22 10.61
N THR A 33 -18.75 -7.39 11.22
CA THR A 33 -19.30 -7.49 12.58
C THR A 33 -18.40 -6.80 13.60
N ARG A 34 -17.09 -6.96 13.48
CA ARG A 34 -16.12 -6.26 14.34
C ARG A 34 -16.10 -4.76 14.08
N ALA A 35 -16.04 -4.35 12.81
CA ALA A 35 -16.04 -2.94 12.43
C ALA A 35 -17.29 -2.21 12.93
N ALA A 36 -18.46 -2.86 12.93
CA ALA A 36 -19.71 -2.30 13.45
C ALA A 36 -19.68 -1.97 14.96
N ALA A 37 -18.70 -2.48 15.72
CA ALA A 37 -18.49 -2.14 17.12
C ALA A 37 -17.64 -0.87 17.32
N SER A 38 -17.14 -0.25 16.25
CA SER A 38 -16.24 0.90 16.28
C SER A 38 -16.75 2.03 15.38
N ASP A 39 -16.90 3.23 15.93
CA ASP A 39 -17.28 4.43 15.16
C ASP A 39 -16.16 4.94 14.23
N ARG A 40 -14.97 4.33 14.29
CA ARG A 40 -13.80 4.72 13.49
C ARG A 40 -13.56 3.83 12.28
N ILE A 41 -14.33 2.75 12.10
CA ILE A 41 -14.04 1.73 11.09
C ILE A 41 -15.26 1.50 10.21
N VAL A 42 -15.08 1.65 8.90
CA VAL A 42 -16.14 1.46 7.91
C VAL A 42 -15.68 0.44 6.88
N VAL A 43 -16.51 -0.59 6.67
CA VAL A 43 -16.32 -1.56 5.58
C VAL A 43 -17.28 -1.20 4.46
N HIS A 44 -16.72 -0.80 3.33
CA HIS A 44 -17.47 -0.42 2.13
C HIS A 44 -17.65 -1.60 1.19
N ASP A 45 -18.64 -1.50 0.31
CA ASP A 45 -18.75 -2.39 -0.83
C ASP A 45 -17.52 -2.22 -1.75
N PRO A 46 -17.04 -3.30 -2.39
CA PRO A 46 -15.92 -3.21 -3.33
C PRO A 46 -16.29 -2.32 -4.52
N VAL A 47 -15.37 -1.45 -4.92
CA VAL A 47 -15.51 -0.60 -6.10
C VAL A 47 -14.87 -1.23 -7.34
N PRO A 48 -15.35 -0.91 -8.55
CA PRO A 48 -14.67 -1.28 -9.78
C PRO A 48 -13.23 -0.78 -9.81
N TYR A 49 -12.32 -1.56 -10.39
CA TYR A 49 -10.89 -1.19 -10.44
C TYR A 49 -10.66 0.14 -11.19
N SER A 50 -11.49 0.46 -12.19
CA SER A 50 -11.45 1.74 -12.92
C SER A 50 -11.74 2.96 -12.05
N GLU A 51 -12.46 2.79 -10.95
CA GLU A 51 -12.86 3.85 -10.01
C GLU A 51 -12.02 3.83 -8.73
N LEU A 52 -11.23 2.78 -8.54
CA LEU A 52 -10.47 2.55 -7.31
C LEU A 52 -9.50 3.70 -7.01
N ILE A 53 -8.72 4.16 -7.99
CA ILE A 53 -7.73 5.22 -7.75
C ILE A 53 -8.39 6.54 -7.37
N GLU A 54 -9.49 6.90 -8.04
CA GLU A 54 -10.27 8.11 -7.73
C GLU A 54 -10.89 8.02 -6.33
N THR A 55 -11.45 6.85 -6.00
CA THR A 55 -12.02 6.57 -4.67
C THR A 55 -10.95 6.67 -3.59
N LEU A 56 -9.79 6.05 -3.81
CA LEU A 56 -8.68 6.06 -2.85
C LEU A 56 -8.09 7.46 -2.66
N ASN A 57 -8.11 8.33 -3.68
CA ASN A 57 -7.54 9.68 -3.59
C ASN A 57 -8.22 10.57 -2.53
N ALA A 58 -9.45 10.23 -2.12
CA ALA A 58 -10.16 10.90 -1.03
C ALA A 58 -9.54 10.67 0.36
N PHE A 59 -8.64 9.70 0.50
CA PHE A 59 -8.00 9.35 1.77
C PHE A 59 -6.63 10.00 1.94
N ASP A 60 -6.02 9.76 3.10
CA ASP A 60 -4.74 10.34 3.48
C ASP A 60 -3.58 9.37 3.31
N VAL A 61 -3.76 8.13 3.76
CA VAL A 61 -2.71 7.11 3.84
C VAL A 61 -3.28 5.74 3.49
N GLY A 62 -2.58 5.00 2.63
CA GLY A 62 -2.82 3.58 2.39
C GLY A 62 -1.98 2.71 3.33
N VAL A 63 -2.59 1.68 3.91
CA VAL A 63 -1.90 0.73 4.80
C VAL A 63 -1.75 -0.62 4.11
N HIS A 64 -0.55 -1.19 4.14
CA HIS A 64 -0.28 -2.54 3.65
C HIS A 64 0.72 -3.30 4.53
N ILE A 65 0.19 -4.12 5.44
CA ILE A 65 0.98 -5.00 6.29
C ILE A 65 0.93 -6.43 5.74
N LEU A 66 2.05 -6.92 5.21
CA LEU A 66 2.16 -8.25 4.62
C LEU A 66 3.22 -9.08 5.36
N PRO A 67 2.82 -9.91 6.35
CA PRO A 67 3.76 -10.76 7.07
C PRO A 67 4.51 -11.73 6.13
N PRO A 68 5.81 -11.98 6.35
CA PRO A 68 6.67 -12.80 5.49
C PRO A 68 6.48 -14.30 5.74
N VAL A 69 5.23 -14.79 5.66
CA VAL A 69 4.86 -16.20 5.90
C VAL A 69 5.34 -17.14 4.79
N SER A 70 5.83 -16.60 3.68
CA SER A 70 6.49 -17.33 2.61
C SER A 70 7.63 -16.50 2.01
N PHE A 71 8.52 -17.15 1.26
CA PHE A 71 9.55 -16.45 0.50
C PHE A 71 8.96 -15.39 -0.44
N ASN A 72 7.84 -15.70 -1.11
CA ASN A 72 7.18 -14.75 -1.99
C ASN A 72 6.66 -13.53 -1.20
N ASN A 73 6.08 -13.73 -0.01
CA ASN A 73 5.61 -12.63 0.82
C ASN A 73 6.76 -11.75 1.33
N ALA A 74 7.91 -12.34 1.67
CA ALA A 74 9.08 -11.61 2.17
C ALA A 74 9.68 -10.64 1.14
N TRP A 75 9.62 -11.00 -0.14
CA TRP A 75 10.19 -10.25 -1.26
C TRP A 75 9.13 -9.60 -2.17
N ALA A 76 7.86 -9.61 -1.76
CA ALA A 76 6.78 -9.08 -2.56
C ALA A 76 6.90 -7.55 -2.72
N LEU A 77 6.58 -7.10 -3.94
CA LEU A 77 6.27 -5.70 -4.24
C LEU A 77 4.89 -5.67 -4.92
N PRO A 78 3.80 -5.69 -4.13
CA PRO A 78 2.45 -5.93 -4.64
C PRO A 78 1.83 -4.66 -5.25
N ASN A 79 0.80 -4.87 -6.09
CA ASN A 79 0.08 -3.78 -6.75
C ASN A 79 -0.45 -2.71 -5.79
N LYS A 80 -0.85 -3.08 -4.58
CA LYS A 80 -1.37 -2.13 -3.58
C LYS A 80 -0.40 -0.99 -3.26
N PHE A 81 0.90 -1.26 -3.30
CA PHE A 81 1.91 -0.20 -3.15
C PHE A 81 1.73 0.86 -4.25
N PHE A 82 1.65 0.41 -5.50
CA PHE A 82 1.50 1.28 -6.66
C PHE A 82 0.11 1.93 -6.70
N ASP A 83 -0.96 1.22 -6.34
CA ASP A 83 -2.32 1.78 -6.26
C ASP A 83 -2.34 3.00 -5.34
N TYR A 84 -1.70 2.92 -4.17
CA TYR A 84 -1.63 4.03 -3.22
C TYR A 84 -0.79 5.20 -3.73
N VAL A 85 0.34 4.93 -4.38
CA VAL A 85 1.13 5.98 -5.05
C VAL A 85 0.31 6.66 -6.15
N GLN A 86 -0.39 5.90 -6.99
CA GLN A 86 -1.26 6.44 -8.03
C GLN A 86 -2.47 7.18 -7.47
N ALA A 87 -2.93 6.83 -6.28
CA ALA A 87 -3.95 7.58 -5.55
C ALA A 87 -3.40 8.79 -4.78
N ARG A 88 -2.09 9.09 -4.89
CA ARG A 88 -1.40 10.21 -4.19
C ARG A 88 -1.57 10.15 -2.68
N LEU A 89 -1.55 8.94 -2.13
CA LEU A 89 -1.61 8.70 -0.69
C LEU A 89 -0.22 8.63 -0.09
N GLY A 90 -0.10 8.94 1.20
CA GLY A 90 1.02 8.42 1.98
C GLY A 90 0.90 6.91 2.16
N LEU A 91 1.98 6.24 2.53
CA LEU A 91 1.97 4.79 2.73
C LEU A 91 2.44 4.42 4.14
N ILE A 92 1.78 3.44 4.76
CA ILE A 92 2.31 2.72 5.92
C ILE A 92 2.45 1.25 5.55
N ILE A 93 3.65 0.72 5.66
CA ILE A 93 3.96 -0.67 5.32
C ILE A 93 4.66 -1.39 6.47
N GLY A 94 4.64 -2.72 6.46
CA GLY A 94 5.54 -3.52 7.30
C GLY A 94 6.98 -3.52 6.76
N PRO A 95 7.95 -4.09 7.50
CA PRO A 95 9.38 -4.08 7.12
C PRO A 95 9.71 -5.13 6.04
N SER A 96 8.97 -5.12 4.92
CA SER A 96 9.25 -5.96 3.75
C SER A 96 10.35 -5.33 2.89
N HIS A 97 11.33 -6.14 2.48
CA HIS A 97 12.58 -5.62 1.89
C HIS A 97 12.37 -4.71 0.68
N GLU A 98 11.65 -5.18 -0.35
CA GLU A 98 11.45 -4.40 -1.58
C GLU A 98 10.52 -3.21 -1.38
N MET A 99 9.44 -3.37 -0.61
CA MET A 99 8.54 -2.25 -0.31
C MET A 99 9.25 -1.15 0.50
N ALA A 100 10.02 -1.52 1.53
CA ALA A 100 10.76 -0.58 2.36
C ALA A 100 11.85 0.14 1.56
N ARG A 101 12.57 -0.58 0.69
CA ARG A 101 13.56 0.02 -0.21
C ARG A 101 12.92 1.12 -1.07
N LEU A 102 11.82 0.79 -1.75
CA LEU A 102 11.16 1.73 -2.67
C LEU A 102 10.49 2.90 -1.93
N LEU A 103 9.82 2.62 -0.81
CA LEU A 103 9.20 3.65 0.02
C LEU A 103 10.20 4.68 0.55
N ASN A 104 11.38 4.22 0.98
CA ASN A 104 12.46 5.10 1.43
C ASN A 104 13.12 5.86 0.28
N GLU A 105 13.26 5.24 -0.89
CA GLU A 105 13.79 5.87 -2.10
C GLU A 105 12.97 7.09 -2.52
N TYR A 106 11.63 6.97 -2.50
CA TYR A 106 10.72 8.05 -2.88
C TYR A 106 10.29 8.93 -1.69
N GLY A 107 10.54 8.51 -0.44
CA GLY A 107 10.14 9.25 0.76
C GLY A 107 8.62 9.44 0.87
N CYS A 108 7.84 8.42 0.48
CA CYS A 108 6.39 8.49 0.35
C CYS A 108 5.60 7.83 1.49
N GLY A 109 6.25 7.56 2.63
CA GLY A 109 5.55 6.97 3.77
C GLY A 109 6.44 6.59 4.94
N VAL A 110 5.94 5.65 5.75
CA VAL A 110 6.62 5.11 6.94
C VAL A 110 6.64 3.57 6.89
N VAL A 111 7.76 3.00 7.33
CA VAL A 111 7.89 1.56 7.59
C VAL A 111 7.65 1.33 9.08
N ALA A 112 6.69 0.47 9.42
CA ALA A 112 6.48 0.03 10.80
C ALA A 112 7.63 -0.87 11.27
N ASP A 113 7.91 -0.87 12.58
CA ASP A 113 9.03 -1.62 13.17
C ASP A 113 8.89 -3.14 12.95
N ASP A 114 7.66 -3.65 12.95
CA ASP A 114 7.34 -5.05 12.64
C ASP A 114 5.94 -5.18 11.99
N PHE A 115 5.42 -6.41 11.91
CA PHE A 115 4.14 -6.73 11.29
C PHE A 115 2.96 -6.80 12.28
N SER A 116 3.16 -6.39 13.53
CA SER A 116 2.16 -6.42 14.59
C SER A 116 1.18 -5.23 14.51
N SER A 117 0.03 -5.38 15.16
CA SER A 117 -0.92 -4.29 15.36
C SER A 117 -0.32 -3.17 16.22
N ASP A 118 0.48 -3.51 17.22
CA ASP A 118 1.08 -2.54 18.15
C ASP A 118 2.07 -1.62 17.44
N ALA A 119 2.90 -2.17 16.55
CA ALA A 119 3.81 -1.37 15.73
C ALA A 119 3.05 -0.43 14.79
N LEU A 120 1.96 -0.90 14.18
CA LEU A 120 1.10 -0.04 13.35
C LEU A 120 0.42 1.05 14.19
N ALA A 121 -0.10 0.73 15.37
CA ALA A 121 -0.70 1.70 16.28
C ALA A 121 0.31 2.79 16.68
N ALA A 122 1.55 2.40 16.99
CA ALA A 122 2.63 3.34 17.30
C ALA A 122 2.95 4.27 16.11
N VAL A 123 2.91 3.77 14.87
CA VAL A 123 3.06 4.62 13.68
C VAL A 123 1.91 5.61 13.58
N LEU A 124 0.66 5.16 13.75
CA LEU A 124 -0.53 6.02 13.69
C LEU A 124 -0.50 7.12 14.75
N ASP A 125 -0.08 6.79 15.97
CA ASP A 125 0.00 7.74 17.10
C ASP A 125 1.05 8.83 16.92
N ASN A 126 2.10 8.56 16.14
CA ASN A 126 3.18 9.52 15.88
C ASN A 126 3.02 10.26 14.55
N LEU A 127 2.03 9.90 13.73
CA LEU A 127 1.81 10.50 12.43
C LEU A 127 1.23 11.91 12.57
N THR A 128 1.85 12.88 11.90
CA THR A 128 1.37 14.27 11.87
C THR A 128 0.74 14.62 10.52
N PRO A 129 -0.22 15.56 10.48
CA PRO A 129 -0.78 16.06 9.23
C PRO A 129 0.27 16.61 8.25
N GLU A 130 1.34 17.21 8.78
CA GLU A 130 2.47 17.72 7.99
C GLU A 130 3.25 16.59 7.31
N GLN A 131 3.53 15.50 8.03
CA GLN A 131 4.17 14.31 7.45
C GLN A 131 3.29 13.69 6.37
N VAL A 132 1.99 13.51 6.64
CA VAL A 132 1.03 12.98 5.66
C VAL A 132 1.03 13.84 4.40
N ARG A 133 0.96 15.17 4.52
CA ARG A 133 1.00 16.07 3.37
C ARG A 133 2.30 15.91 2.57
N GLY A 134 3.44 15.79 3.26
CA GLY A 134 4.74 15.51 2.63
C GLY A 134 4.73 14.19 1.86
N PHE A 135 4.21 13.12 2.46
CA PHE A 135 4.12 11.81 1.80
C PHE A 135 3.22 11.84 0.56
N LYS A 136 2.07 12.53 0.61
CA LYS A 136 1.19 12.69 -0.55
C LYS A 136 1.89 13.43 -1.70
N GLN A 137 2.68 14.46 -1.39
CA GLN A 137 3.49 15.18 -2.38
C GLN A 137 4.58 14.29 -2.98
N SER A 138 5.27 13.50 -2.16
CA SER A 138 6.26 12.52 -2.62
C SER A 138 5.65 11.46 -3.53
N SER A 139 4.48 10.92 -3.15
CA SER A 139 3.73 9.98 -4.00
C SER A 139 3.33 10.59 -5.33
N ASP A 140 2.87 11.85 -5.35
CA ASP A 140 2.56 12.54 -6.60
C ASP A 140 3.79 12.70 -7.50
N ALA A 141 4.92 13.10 -6.93
CA ALA A 141 6.19 13.21 -7.66
C ALA A 141 6.66 11.86 -8.21
N ALA A 142 6.47 10.78 -7.44
CA ALA A 142 6.86 9.42 -7.82
C ALA A 142 5.90 8.76 -8.83
N ALA A 143 4.67 9.26 -8.94
CA ALA A 143 3.60 8.56 -9.63
C ALA A 143 3.89 8.30 -11.12
N HIS A 144 4.56 9.23 -11.80
CA HIS A 144 4.95 9.02 -13.20
C HIS A 144 6.00 7.92 -13.32
N ASP A 145 7.07 7.98 -12.53
CA ASP A 145 8.17 7.03 -12.60
C ASP A 145 7.69 5.61 -12.23
N LEU A 146 6.81 5.51 -11.25
CA LEU A 146 6.22 4.25 -10.78
C LEU A 146 4.97 3.83 -11.56
N SER A 147 4.64 4.50 -12.67
CA SER A 147 3.50 4.13 -13.52
C SER A 147 3.82 2.94 -14.43
N ALA A 148 2.77 2.22 -14.86
CA ALA A 148 2.93 1.10 -15.77
C ALA A 148 3.59 1.54 -17.09
N GLU A 149 3.25 2.71 -17.61
CA GLU A 149 3.81 3.29 -18.84
C GLU A 149 5.33 3.45 -18.73
N SER A 150 5.82 4.01 -17.62
CA SER A 150 7.25 4.19 -17.36
C SER A 150 7.96 2.85 -17.14
N GLN A 151 7.36 1.95 -16.34
CA GLN A 151 7.95 0.65 -16.05
C GLN A 151 8.03 -0.25 -17.30
N VAL A 152 7.00 -0.26 -18.15
CA VAL A 152 6.98 -1.05 -19.40
C VAL A 152 8.06 -0.60 -20.38
N ALA A 153 8.39 0.69 -20.43
CA ALA A 153 9.48 1.18 -21.28
C ALA A 153 10.84 0.57 -20.89
N ILE A 154 11.10 0.41 -19.58
CA ILE A 154 12.31 -0.23 -19.04
C ILE A 154 12.38 -1.70 -19.49
N TRP A 155 11.26 -2.42 -19.38
CA TRP A 155 11.14 -3.80 -19.86
C TRP A 155 11.40 -3.90 -21.36
N GLY A 156 10.78 -3.02 -22.16
CA GLY A 156 10.98 -2.98 -23.61
C GLY A 156 12.43 -2.77 -23.99
N ALA A 157 13.13 -1.86 -23.31
CA ALA A 157 14.56 -1.62 -23.53
C ALA A 157 15.42 -2.83 -23.16
N ALA A 158 15.09 -3.55 -22.07
CA ALA A 158 15.79 -4.76 -21.67
C ALA A 158 15.62 -5.88 -22.71
N ILE A 159 14.39 -6.10 -23.19
CA ILE A 159 14.08 -7.11 -24.21
C ILE A 159 14.81 -6.77 -25.52
N ALA A 160 14.79 -5.50 -25.94
CA ALA A 160 15.47 -5.07 -27.17
C ALA A 160 16.99 -5.36 -27.13
N ARG A 161 17.63 -5.18 -25.96
CA ARG A 161 19.06 -5.52 -25.79
C ARG A 161 19.32 -7.02 -25.93
N LEU A 162 18.46 -7.86 -25.37
CA LEU A 162 18.59 -9.32 -25.48
C LEU A 162 18.50 -9.78 -26.94
N VAL A 163 17.49 -9.29 -27.67
CA VAL A 163 17.28 -9.65 -29.08
C VAL A 163 18.43 -9.19 -29.99
N GLN A 164 19.04 -8.04 -29.72
CA GLN A 164 20.20 -7.56 -30.48
C GLN A 164 21.48 -8.37 -30.21
N THR A 165 21.60 -8.97 -29.03
CA THR A 165 22.79 -9.75 -28.64
C THR A 165 22.83 -11.11 -29.36
N ASP A 166 21.67 -11.70 -29.62
CA ASP A 166 21.53 -12.96 -30.38
C ASP A 166 21.69 -12.79 -31.90
N ALA A 167 21.74 -11.54 -32.41
CA ALA A 167 21.90 -11.23 -33.82
C ALA A 167 23.37 -11.10 -34.27
N SER A 168 24.33 -11.71 -33.55
CA SER A 168 25.72 -11.79 -34.02
C SER A 168 25.81 -12.72 -35.25
N PRO A 169 26.42 -12.29 -36.37
CA PRO A 169 26.47 -13.08 -37.58
C PRO A 169 27.42 -14.29 -37.41
N ALA A 170 26.98 -15.44 -37.91
CA ALA A 170 27.81 -16.63 -38.14
C ALA A 170 28.85 -16.40 -39.25
#